data_AF-A0A972YVQ0-F1
#
_entry.id   AF-A0A972YVQ0-F1
#
_cell.length_a   1.000
_cell.length_b   1.000
_cell.length_c   1.000
_cell.angle_alpha   90.00
_cell.angle_beta   90.00
_cell.angle_gamma   90.00
#
_symmetry.space_group_name_H-M   'P 1'
#
loop_
_entity.id
_entity.type
_entity.pdbx_description
1 polymer ?
#
loop_
_entity_poly.entity_id
_entity_poly.type
_entity_poly.pdbx_seq_one_letter_code
_entity_poly.pdbx_strand_id
1 'polypeptide(L)' 'ANATQCYASMWMDGCDIRHEISRSNYYVHKARLKYIGLDFTSPFDVTRMAPVLIQRKVIEVSALSVPSWYRQPQVLRLVS' A
#
# COMPACT_ATOMS: atom_id res chain seq x y z
N ALA A 1 7.70 5.80 -16.01
CA ALA A 1 7.88 4.93 -14.83
C ALA A 1 6.85 3.80 -14.79
N ASN A 2 5.60 4.04 -15.21
CA ASN A 2 4.46 3.11 -15.09
C ASN A 2 4.69 1.71 -15.68
N ALA A 3 5.32 1.59 -16.87
CA ALA A 3 5.52 0.30 -17.51
C ALA A 3 6.41 -0.67 -16.69
N THR A 4 7.50 -0.18 -16.07
CA THR A 4 8.36 -1.02 -15.21
C THR A 4 7.57 -1.59 -14.03
N GLN A 5 6.69 -0.77 -13.44
CA GLN A 5 5.82 -1.19 -12.35
C GLN A 5 4.81 -2.25 -12.81
N CYS A 6 4.18 -2.07 -13.99
CA CYS A 6 3.26 -3.07 -14.55
C CYS A 6 3.96 -4.43 -14.74
N TYR A 7 5.16 -4.46 -15.31
CA TYR A 7 5.90 -5.72 -15.49
C TYR A 7 6.33 -6.34 -14.16
N ALA A 8 6.66 -5.53 -13.16
CA ALA A 8 6.91 -6.03 -11.81
C ALA A 8 5.66 -6.69 -11.20
N SER A 9 4.50 -6.06 -11.33
CA SER A 9 3.23 -6.64 -10.86
C SER A 9 2.89 -7.94 -11.56
N MET A 10 2.97 -7.98 -12.90
CA MET A 10 2.75 -9.22 -13.67
C MET A 10 3.67 -10.35 -13.22
N TRP A 11 4.94 -10.05 -12.97
CA TRP A 11 5.89 -11.03 -12.47
C TRP A 11 5.51 -11.55 -11.08
N MET A 12 5.09 -10.65 -10.16
CA MET A 12 4.62 -11.02 -8.82
C MET A 12 3.33 -11.87 -8.87
N ASP A 13 2.51 -11.70 -9.90
CA ASP A 13 1.33 -12.54 -10.16
C ASP A 13 1.70 -13.90 -10.79
N GLY A 14 2.99 -14.16 -11.05
CA GLY A 14 3.51 -15.41 -11.59
C GLY A 14 3.69 -15.45 -13.11
N CYS A 15 3.57 -14.32 -13.80
CA CYS A 15 3.77 -14.25 -15.25
C CYS A 15 5.26 -14.33 -15.63
N ASP A 16 5.58 -15.08 -16.70
CA ASP A 16 6.93 -15.10 -17.26
C ASP A 16 7.15 -13.93 -18.23
N ILE A 17 7.73 -12.86 -17.68
CA ILE A 17 7.99 -11.61 -18.40
C ILE A 17 8.86 -11.80 -19.65
N ARG A 18 9.67 -12.87 -19.75
CA ARG A 18 10.51 -13.11 -20.94
C ARG A 18 9.70 -13.23 -22.23
N HIS A 19 8.46 -13.70 -22.13
CA HIS A 19 7.58 -13.93 -23.28
C HIS A 19 6.63 -12.74 -23.55
N GLU A 20 6.48 -11.83 -22.60
CA GLU A 20 5.55 -10.71 -22.68
C GLU A 20 6.15 -9.43 -23.30
N ILE A 21 7.48 -9.33 -23.36
CA ILE A 21 8.16 -8.11 -23.84
C ILE A 21 9.33 -8.41 -24.77
N SER A 22 9.68 -7.40 -25.57
CA SER A 22 10.86 -7.46 -26.42
C SER A 22 12.14 -7.60 -25.57
N ARG A 23 13.14 -8.27 -26.15
CA ARG A 23 14.43 -8.51 -25.50
C ARG A 23 15.11 -7.22 -25.03
N SER A 24 15.01 -6.13 -25.81
CA SER A 24 15.56 -4.83 -25.43
C SER A 24 14.88 -4.25 -24.19
N ASN A 25 13.53 -4.27 -24.16
CA ASN A 25 12.77 -3.78 -23.01
C ASN A 25 13.00 -4.65 -21.78
N TYR A 26 13.16 -5.96 -21.95
CA TYR A 26 13.51 -6.88 -20.87
C TYR A 26 14.74 -6.42 -20.09
N TYR A 27 15.84 -6.11 -20.78
CA TYR A 27 17.06 -5.65 -20.10
C TYR A 27 16.92 -4.24 -19.50
N VAL A 28 16.15 -3.35 -20.15
CA VAL A 28 15.88 -2.01 -19.61
C VAL A 28 15.11 -2.09 -18.30
N HIS A 29 14.03 -2.86 -18.25
CA HIS A 29 13.22 -3.00 -17.04
C HIS A 29 13.96 -3.81 -15.96
N LYS A 30 14.75 -4.82 -16.36
CA LYS A 30 15.64 -5.57 -15.45
C LYS A 30 16.61 -4.64 -14.74
N ALA A 31 17.30 -3.76 -15.46
CA ALA A 31 18.26 -2.84 -14.86
C ALA A 31 17.58 -1.89 -13.84
N ARG A 32 16.38 -1.40 -14.18
CA ARG A 32 15.59 -0.51 -13.30
C ARG A 32 15.11 -1.21 -12.04
N LEU A 33 14.60 -2.44 -12.14
CA LEU A 33 14.13 -3.21 -10.99
C LEU A 33 15.29 -3.66 -10.10
N LYS A 34 16.43 -4.03 -10.71
CA LYS A 34 17.63 -4.39 -9.97
C LYS A 34 18.17 -3.23 -9.12
N TYR A 35 18.04 -1.99 -9.60
CA TYR A 35 18.44 -0.80 -8.83
C TYR A 35 17.68 -0.67 -7.50
N ILE A 36 16.43 -1.15 -7.42
CA ILE A 36 15.61 -1.13 -6.20
C ILE A 36 15.56 -2.49 -5.47
N GLY A 37 16.42 -3.43 -5.86
CA GLY A 37 16.52 -4.75 -5.21
C GLY A 37 15.53 -5.81 -5.69
N LEU A 38 14.84 -5.59 -6.81
CA LEU A 38 13.94 -6.59 -7.43
C LEU A 38 14.61 -7.25 -8.64
N ASP A 39 14.55 -8.59 -8.73
CA ASP A 39 15.06 -9.34 -9.87
C ASP A 39 14.02 -10.33 -10.40
N PHE A 40 13.39 -9.98 -11.52
CA PHE A 40 12.36 -10.80 -12.17
C PHE A 40 12.92 -11.84 -13.15
N THR A 41 14.23 -12.11 -13.13
CA THR A 41 14.81 -13.18 -13.95
C THR A 41 14.55 -14.57 -13.38
N SER A 42 14.22 -14.67 -12.10
CA SER A 42 13.76 -15.91 -11.48
C SER A 42 12.24 -15.88 -11.36
N PRO A 43 11.55 -17.05 -11.43
CA PRO A 43 10.12 -17.11 -11.17
C PRO A 43 9.81 -16.54 -9.79
N PHE A 44 8.70 -15.80 -9.68
CA PHE A 44 8.24 -15.32 -8.38
C PHE A 44 7.62 -16.47 -7.60
N ASP A 45 8.05 -16.69 -6.36
CA ASP A 45 7.44 -17.67 -5.48
C ASP A 45 6.17 -17.07 -4.85
N VAL A 46 5.05 -17.22 -5.57
CA VAL A 46 3.72 -16.75 -5.14
C VAL A 46 3.27 -17.36 -3.81
N THR A 47 3.83 -18.50 -3.40
CA THR A 47 3.48 -19.16 -2.11
C THR A 47 4.09 -18.46 -0.90
N ARG A 48 5.14 -17.66 -1.11
CA ARG A 48 5.83 -16.88 -0.08
C ARG A 48 5.31 -15.46 0.06
N MET A 49 4.31 -15.08 -0.75
CA MET A 49 3.66 -13.78 -0.61
C MET A 49 2.83 -13.82 0.68
N ALA A 50 3.45 -13.43 1.79
CA ALA A 50 2.74 -13.27 3.05
C ALA A 50 1.59 -12.28 2.79
N PRO A 51 0.33 -12.67 3.01
CA PRO A 51 -0.75 -11.71 2.88
C PRO A 51 -0.42 -10.54 3.78
N VAL A 52 -0.57 -9.31 3.27
CA VAL A 52 -0.52 -8.13 4.12
C VAL A 52 -1.63 -8.31 5.14
N LEU A 53 -1.26 -8.74 6.35
CA LEU A 53 -2.15 -8.72 7.49
C LEU A 53 -2.43 -7.24 7.74
N ILE A 54 -3.54 -6.74 7.20
CA ILE A 54 -4.06 -5.43 7.56
C ILE A 54 -4.30 -5.53 9.06
N GLN A 55 -3.41 -4.95 9.84
CA GLN A 55 -3.53 -4.91 11.28
C GLN A 55 -4.72 -3.99 11.58
N ARG A 56 -5.91 -4.59 11.67
CA ARG A 56 -7.13 -3.90 12.07
C ARG A 56 -6.95 -3.56 13.54
N LYS A 57 -6.38 -2.39 13.84
CA LYS A 57 -6.42 -1.85 15.19
C LYS A 57 -7.88 -1.51 15.48
N VAL A 58 -8.46 -2.20 16.45
CA VAL A 58 -9.79 -1.85 16.96
C VAL A 58 -9.69 -0.45 17.55
N ILE A 59 -10.50 0.48 17.05
CA ILE A 59 -10.64 1.81 17.62
C ILE A 59 -11.79 1.72 18.62
N GLU A 60 -11.46 1.72 19.92
CA GLU A 60 -12.46 1.80 20.98
C GLU A 60 -12.94 3.25 21.11
N VAL A 61 -14.23 3.47 20.85
CA VAL A 61 -14.87 4.77 21.03
C VAL A 61 -15.41 4.85 22.45
N SER A 62 -14.92 5.80 23.24
CA SER A 62 -15.41 6.08 24.58
C SER A 62 -16.07 7.46 24.65
N ALA A 63 -17.10 7.60 25.49
CA ALA A 63 -17.65 8.91 25.81
C ALA A 63 -16.58 9.79 26.50
N LEU A 64 -16.38 11.00 26.00
CA LEU A 64 -15.43 11.95 26.58
C LEU A 64 -16.07 12.63 27.80
N SER A 65 -15.49 12.45 28.98
CA SER A 65 -15.89 13.21 30.17
C SER A 65 -15.43 14.66 30.05
N VAL A 66 -16.33 15.59 30.39
CA VAL A 66 -16.02 17.02 30.41
C VAL A 66 -14.88 17.29 31.43
N PRO A 67 -13.76 17.91 31.03
CA PRO A 67 -12.69 18.25 31.95
C PRO A 67 -13.14 19.26 33.01
N SER A 68 -12.55 19.21 34.21
CA SER A 68 -12.90 20.10 35.34
C SER A 68 -12.68 21.59 35.04
N TRP A 69 -11.78 21.92 34.13
CA TRP A 69 -11.49 23.29 33.70
C TRP A 69 -12.43 23.78 32.58
N TYR A 70 -13.17 22.88 31.93
CA TYR A 70 -14.06 23.25 30.83
C TYR A 70 -15.33 23.90 31.37
N ARG A 71 -15.59 25.13 30.92
CA ARG A 71 -16.83 25.84 31.19
C ARG A 71 -17.68 25.84 29.91
N GLN A 72 -18.78 25.09 29.93
CA GLN A 72 -19.70 25.06 28.81
C GLN A 72 -20.21 26.48 28.52
N PRO A 73 -20.13 26.97 27.26
CA PRO A 73 -20.66 28.28 26.92
C PRO A 73 -22.17 28.30 27.18
N GLN A 74 -22.59 29.18 28.08
CA GLN A 74 -24.00 29.51 28.25
C GLN A 74 -24.41 30.39 27.08
N VAL A 75 -24.75 29.77 25.94
CA VAL A 75 -25.47 30.52 24.91
C VAL A 75 -26.82 30.85 25.53
N LEU A 76 -27.03 32.15 25.75
CA LEU A 76 -28.19 32.73 26.41
C LEU A 76 -29.48 32.09 25.88
N ARG A 77 -30.31 31.55 26.79
CA ARG A 77 -31.63 31.06 26.44
C ARG A 77 -32.60 32.24 26.30
N LEU A 78 -33.17 32.34 25.10
CA LEU A 78 -34.47 32.92 24.69
C LEU A 78 -34.83 34.32 25.21
N VAL A 79 -34.95 35.27 24.27
CA VAL A 79 -35.82 36.45 24.47
C VAL A 79 -37.25 36.03 24.12
N SER A 80 -38.16 36.35 25.05
CA SER A 80 -39.62 36.14 25.00
C SER A 80 -40.30 36.63 23.73
#